data_AF-A0A1B2EX45-F1
#
_entry.id   AF-A0A1B2EX45-F1
#
_cell.length_a   1.000
_cell.length_b   1.000
_cell.length_c   1.000
_cell.angle_alpha   90.00
_cell.angle_beta   90.00
_cell.angle_gamma   90.00
#
_symmetry.space_group_name_H-M   'P 1'
#
loop_
_entity.id
_entity.type
_entity.pdbx_description
1 polymer ?
#
loop_
_entity_poly.entity_id
_entity_poly.type
_entity_poly.pdbx_seq_one_letter_code
_entity_poly.pdbx_strand_id
1 'polypeptide(L)' 'MPDHPPARFIWRHVNHKVIRADGPERITFEWRHGDEKKTVRDYYRLETDQGDRYWIFRDVPANDGGRWWLHGMLG' A
#
# COMPACT_ATOMS: atom_id res chain seq x y z
N MET A 1 14.02 -7.74 3.64
CA MET A 1 13.93 -6.67 2.62
C MET A 1 12.74 -5.78 2.96
N PRO A 2 12.95 -4.49 3.25
CA PRO A 2 11.93 -3.58 3.81
C PRO A 2 10.84 -3.12 2.82
N ASP A 3 10.88 -3.60 1.58
CA ASP A 3 9.94 -3.24 0.53
C ASP A 3 8.71 -4.14 0.40
N HIS A 4 8.63 -5.23 1.18
CA HIS A 4 7.49 -6.13 1.09
C HIS A 4 6.30 -5.63 1.91
N PRO A 5 5.08 -5.68 1.35
CA PRO A 5 3.89 -5.35 2.11
C PRO A 5 3.61 -6.39 3.21
N PRO A 6 2.75 -6.05 4.18
CA PRO A 6 2.43 -6.95 5.28
C PRO A 6 1.87 -8.28 4.79
N ALA A 7 2.32 -9.39 5.39
CA ALA A 7 1.84 -10.73 5.06
C ALA A 7 0.39 -10.98 5.49
N ARG A 8 -0.14 -10.17 6.43
CA ARG A 8 -1.52 -10.20 6.90
C ARG A 8 -1.97 -8.80 7.28
N PHE A 9 -3.25 -8.51 7.10
CA PHE A 9 -3.86 -7.27 7.58
C PHE A 9 -5.28 -7.54 8.08
N ILE A 10 -5.80 -6.63 8.91
CA ILE A 10 -7.19 -6.68 9.39
C ILE A 10 -7.96 -5.58 8.66
N TRP A 11 -9.03 -5.95 7.98
CA TRP A 11 -9.93 -5.02 7.31
C TRP A 11 -11.38 -5.41 7.57
N ARG A 12 -12.22 -4.45 7.96
CA ARG A 12 -13.63 -4.68 8.35
C ARG A 12 -13.80 -5.86 9.35
N HIS A 13 -12.90 -5.94 10.32
CA HIS A 13 -12.81 -7.03 11.32
C HIS A 13 -12.49 -8.43 10.77
N VAL A 14 -12.14 -8.56 9.49
CA VAL A 14 -11.70 -9.82 8.88
C VAL A 14 -10.18 -9.83 8.78
N ASN A 15 -9.55 -10.94 9.15
CA ASN A 15 -8.12 -11.15 8.96
C ASN A 15 -7.88 -11.68 7.55
N HIS A 16 -7.17 -10.90 6.73
CA HIS A 16 -6.81 -11.29 5.37
C HIS A 16 -5.36 -11.74 5.33
N LYS A 17 -5.12 -12.94 4.81
CA LYS A 17 -3.77 -13.43 4.54
C LYS A 17 -3.38 -13.05 3.12
N VAL A 18 -2.28 -12.32 2.98
CA VAL A 18 -1.72 -11.95 1.67
C VAL A 18 -1.02 -13.18 1.09
N ILE A 19 -1.48 -13.62 -0.08
CA ILE A 19 -0.87 -14.72 -0.84
C ILE A 19 0.01 -14.19 -1.97
N ARG A 20 -0.28 -12.99 -2.47
CA ARG A 20 0.52 -12.32 -3.50
C ARG A 20 0.52 -10.82 -3.27
N ALA A 21 1.66 -10.23 -3.56
CA ALA A 21 1.88 -8.79 -3.48
C ALA A 21 2.66 -8.34 -4.72
N ASP A 22 2.20 -7.26 -5.33
CA ASP A 22 2.75 -6.69 -6.56
C ASP A 22 3.01 -5.19 -6.32
N GLY A 23 4.23 -4.73 -6.59
CA GLY A 23 4.69 -3.37 -6.29
C GLY A 23 6.17 -3.31 -5.83
N PRO A 24 6.67 -2.14 -5.38
CA PRO A 24 5.96 -0.86 -5.28
C PRO A 24 5.76 -0.18 -6.64
N GLU A 25 4.51 0.18 -6.94
CA GLU A 25 4.25 1.19 -7.97
C GLU A 25 4.40 2.57 -7.36
N ARG A 26 5.38 3.33 -7.86
CA ARG A 26 5.75 4.62 -7.30
C ARG A 26 5.00 5.75 -7.99
N ILE A 27 4.00 6.31 -7.30
CA ILE A 27 3.17 7.38 -7.84
C ILE A 27 3.59 8.71 -7.20
N THR A 28 4.06 9.63 -8.03
CA THR A 28 4.34 11.02 -7.64
C THR A 28 3.10 11.87 -7.90
N PHE A 29 2.55 12.47 -6.84
CA PHE A 29 1.43 13.40 -6.97
C PHE A 29 1.94 14.79 -7.40
N GLU A 30 1.82 15.12 -8.69
CA GLU A 30 2.28 16.40 -9.26
C GLU A 30 1.31 17.57 -9.05
N TRP A 31 0.05 17.32 -8.67
CA TRP A 31 -0.99 18.38 -8.57
C TRP A 31 -1.13 19.04 -7.19
N ARG A 32 -0.31 18.66 -6.20
CA ARG A 32 -0.26 19.34 -4.88
C ARG A 32 0.74 20.50 -4.93
N HIS A 33 0.28 21.64 -5.45
CA HIS A 33 0.95 22.93 -5.25
C HIS A 33 0.71 23.39 -3.80
N GLY A 34 1.65 23.11 -2.90
CA GLY A 34 1.63 23.61 -1.52
C GLY A 34 2.38 22.68 -0.57
N ASP A 35 3.53 23.16 -0.11
CA ASP A 35 4.43 22.57 0.89
C ASP A 35 5.24 21.31 0.50
N GLU A 36 6.41 21.57 -0.11
CA GLU A 36 7.75 21.02 0.16
C GLU A 36 8.00 19.58 0.68
N LYS A 37 7.12 18.61 0.40
CA LYS A 37 7.54 17.21 0.30
C LYS A 37 6.84 16.56 -0.88
N LYS A 38 7.60 16.32 -1.96
CA LYS A 38 7.25 15.37 -3.02
C LYS A 38 6.85 14.06 -2.33
N THR A 39 5.56 13.88 -2.04
CA THR A 39 5.07 12.73 -1.28
C THR A 39 4.94 11.59 -2.27
N VAL A 40 6.09 11.02 -2.58
CA VAL A 40 6.22 9.78 -3.31
C VAL A 40 5.49 8.72 -2.51
N ARG A 41 4.42 8.15 -3.08
CA ARG A 41 3.68 7.06 -2.46
C ARG A 41 4.02 5.77 -3.17
N ASP A 42 4.42 4.78 -2.39
CA ASP A 42 4.63 3.42 -2.87
C ASP A 42 3.32 2.65 -2.73
N TYR A 43 2.68 2.34 -3.85
CA TYR A 43 1.45 1.56 -3.93
C TYR A 43 1.75 0.08 -4.12
N TYR A 44 0.93 -0.77 -3.51
CA TYR A 44 1.00 -2.21 -3.62
C TYR A 44 -0.38 -2.77 -3.87
N ARG A 45 -0.45 -3.72 -4.81
CA ARG A 45 -1.61 -4.55 -5.04
C ARG A 45 -1.43 -5.86 -4.29
N LEU A 46 -2.36 -6.15 -3.40
CA LEU A 46 -2.41 -7.39 -2.64
C LEU A 46 -3.49 -8.30 -3.18
N GLU A 47 -3.21 -9.59 -3.18
CA GLU A 47 -4.19 -10.65 -3.35
C GLU A 47 -4.23 -11.47 -2.07
N THR A 48 -5.44 -11.77 -1.62
CA THR A 48 -5.67 -12.50 -0.38
C THR A 48 -6.01 -13.96 -0.65
N ASP A 49 -5.94 -14.80 0.39
CA ASP A 49 -6.32 -16.21 0.30
C ASP A 49 -7.80 -16.43 -0.09
N GLN A 50 -8.65 -15.42 0.12
CA GLN A 50 -10.06 -15.45 -0.28
C GLN A 50 -10.27 -15.03 -1.74
N GLY A 51 -9.21 -14.69 -2.48
CA GLY A 51 -9.29 -14.19 -3.85
C GLY A 51 -9.60 -12.70 -3.96
N ASP A 52 -9.86 -12.02 -2.84
CA ASP A 52 -10.05 -10.57 -2.83
C ASP A 52 -8.73 -9.85 -3.13
N ARG A 53 -8.83 -8.76 -3.88
CA ARG A 53 -7.70 -7.91 -4.24
C ARG A 53 -7.82 -6.55 -3.59
N TYR A 54 -6.73 -6.04 -3.06
CA TYR A 54 -6.68 -4.76 -2.34
C TYR A 54 -5.56 -3.88 -2.85
N TRP A 55 -5.79 -2.58 -2.79
CA TRP A 55 -4.74 -1.59 -2.96
C TRP A 55 -4.38 -0.99 -1.61
N ILE A 56 -3.09 -1.01 -1.30
CA ILE A 56 -2.52 -0.35 -0.14
C ILE A 56 -1.40 0.59 -0.58
N PHE A 57 -1.11 1.61 0.22
CA PHE A 57 0.02 2.50 -0.03
C PHE A 57 0.72 2.89 1.27
N ARG A 58 1.96 3.35 1.14
CA ARG A 58 2.69 4.01 2.23
C ARG A 58 2.80 5.51 1.99
N ASP A 59 2.70 6.29 3.07
CA ASP A 59 2.79 7.75 3.02
C ASP A 59 4.22 8.28 2.84
N VAL A 60 5.22 7.49 3.23
CA VAL A 60 6.64 7.74 2.97
C VAL A 60 7.30 6.47 2.39
N PRO A 61 8.44 6.62 1.68
CA PRO A 61 9.17 5.49 1.11
C PRO A 61 9.52 4.42 2.15
N ALA A 62 9.75 3.19 1.69
CA ALA A 62 10.04 2.04 2.53
C ALA A 62 11.12 2.25 3.60
N ASN A 63 12.08 3.13 3.33
CA ASN A 63 13.23 3.40 4.18
C ASN A 63 12.95 4.37 5.35
N ASP A 64 11.80 5.06 5.34
CA ASP A 64 11.46 6.13 6.29
C ASP A 64 10.41 5.72 7.33
N GLY A 65 10.06 4.43 7.42
CA GLY A 65 9.16 3.92 8.47
C GLY A 65 7.70 4.35 8.33
N GLY A 66 7.23 4.54 7.10
CA GLY A 66 5.87 5.01 6.81
C GLY A 66 4.75 4.10 7.27
N ARG A 67 3.56 4.69 7.47
CA ARG A 67 2.37 3.93 7.84
C ARG A 67 1.75 3.33 6.60
N TRP A 68 1.13 2.16 6.79
CA TRP A 68 0.34 1.51 5.76
C TRP A 68 -1.09 2.02 5.78
N TRP A 69 -1.60 2.32 4.59
CA TRP A 69 -2.95 2.79 4.37
C TRP A 69 -3.63 1.90 3.33
N LEU A 70 -4.89 1.54 3.57
CA LEU A 70 -5.70 0.83 2.59
C LEU A 70 -6.39 1.87 1.69
N HIS A 71 -6.12 1.82 0.39
CA HIS A 71 -6.79 2.66 -0.59
C HIS A 71 -8.21 2.13 -0.87
N GLY A 72 -8.34 0.82 -1.03
CA GLY A 72 -9.62 0.17 -1.30
C GLY A 72 -9.48 -1.26 -1.81
N MET A 73 -10.62 -1.88 -2.09
CA MET A 73 -10.71 -3.19 -2.73
C MET A 73 -10.78 -3.00 -4.25
N LEU A 74 -10.04 -3.82 -4.99
CA LEU A 74 -10.18 -3.98 -6.43
C LEU A 74 -11.30 -4.99 -6.68
N GLY A 75 -12.40 -4.54 -7.30
CA GLY A 75 -13.45 -5.43 -7.79
C GLY A 75 -13.02 -6.34 -8.93
#